data_AF-A0A1J4P649-F1
#
_entry.id   AF-A0A1J4P649-F1
#
_cell.length_a   1.000
_cell.length_b   1.000
_cell.length_c   1.000
_cell.angle_alpha   90.00
_cell.angle_beta   90.00
_cell.angle_gamma   90.00
#
_symmetry.space_group_name_H-M   'P 1'
#
loop_
_entity.id
_entity.type
_entity.pdbx_description
1 polymer ?
#
loop_
_entity_poly.entity_id
_entity_poly.type
_entity_poly.pdbx_seq_one_letter_code
_entity_poly.pdbx_strand_id
1 'polypeptide(L)'
;MTSLLAQLADDQFAACQIVAAIAHSAPDTQLPVTALAQVLFLDEADMHTLYGDQMTASEVVAYVRNCPASHLLTFIYGAGVKVDG
;
A
#
# COMPACT_ATOMS: atom_id res chain seq x y z
N MET A 1 -17.24 -18.71 2.85
CA MET A 1 -16.34 -17.89 3.69
C MET A 1 -15.16 -17.51 2.81
N THR A 2 -15.12 -16.27 2.33
CA THR A 2 -13.92 -15.72 1.68
C THR A 2 -12.79 -15.74 2.69
N SER A 3 -11.62 -16.25 2.29
CA SER A 3 -10.43 -16.22 3.14
C SER A 3 -10.12 -14.78 3.52
N LEU A 4 -9.77 -14.51 4.78
CA LEU A 4 -9.34 -13.19 5.25
C LEU A 4 -8.22 -12.62 4.36
N LEU A 5 -7.36 -13.48 3.84
CA LEU A 5 -6.31 -13.11 2.89
C LEU A 5 -6.85 -12.60 1.55
N ALA A 6 -7.95 -13.20 1.05
CA ALA A 6 -8.58 -12.74 -0.17
C ALA A 6 -9.20 -11.34 0.03
N GLN A 7 -9.85 -11.13 1.18
CA GLN A 7 -10.42 -9.82 1.53
C GLN A 7 -9.34 -8.73 1.60
N LEU A 8 -8.20 -9.01 2.26
CA LEU A 8 -7.10 -8.06 2.38
C LEU A 8 -6.43 -7.75 1.03
N ALA A 9 -6.30 -8.77 0.16
CA ALA A 9 -5.79 -8.58 -1.19
C ALA A 9 -6.73 -7.71 -2.04
N ASP A 10 -8.05 -7.93 -1.95
CA ASP A 10 -9.05 -7.11 -2.62
C ASP A 10 -9.04 -5.66 -2.12
N ASP A 11 -8.96 -5.45 -0.80
CA ASP A 11 -8.92 -4.12 -0.18
C ASP A 11 -7.68 -3.33 -0.61
N GLN A 12 -6.50 -3.97 -0.62
CA GLN A 12 -5.28 -3.32 -1.08
C GLN A 12 -5.30 -3.06 -2.59
N PHE A 13 -5.85 -3.96 -3.39
CA PHE A 13 -6.00 -3.74 -4.83
C PHE A 13 -6.90 -2.52 -5.10
N ALA A 14 -8.03 -2.41 -4.40
CA ALA A 14 -8.90 -1.25 -4.48
C ALA A 14 -8.19 0.04 -4.04
N ALA A 15 -7.43 0.00 -2.96
CA ALA A 15 -6.62 1.12 -2.48
C ALA A 15 -5.61 1.62 -3.54
N CYS A 16 -4.86 0.70 -4.15
CA CYS A 16 -3.92 1.00 -5.24
C CYS A 16 -4.63 1.66 -6.43
N GLN A 17 -5.82 1.16 -6.81
CA GLN A 17 -6.61 1.74 -7.90
C GLN A 17 -7.07 3.16 -7.60
N ILE A 18 -7.53 3.43 -6.38
CA ILE A 18 -7.97 4.77 -5.96
C ILE A 18 -6.80 5.75 -6.03
N VAL A 19 -5.65 5.38 -5.48
CA VAL A 19 -4.45 6.22 -5.51
C VAL A 19 -3.99 6.48 -6.94
N ALA A 20 -4.02 5.47 -7.82
CA ALA A 20 -3.70 5.63 -9.23
C ALA A 20 -4.68 6.56 -9.96
N ALA A 21 -5.98 6.48 -9.64
CA ALA A 21 -6.99 7.38 -10.21
C ALA A 21 -6.80 8.83 -9.75
N ILE A 22 -6.42 9.04 -8.49
CA ILE A 22 -6.07 10.37 -7.96
C ILE A 22 -4.82 10.89 -8.66
N ALA A 23 -3.77 10.07 -8.77
CA ALA A 23 -2.52 10.46 -9.44
C ALA A 23 -2.73 10.80 -10.92
N HIS A 24 -3.67 10.12 -11.59
CA HIS A 24 -4.03 10.43 -12.97
C HIS A 24 -4.78 11.75 -13.10
N SER A 25 -5.70 12.05 -12.17
CA SER A 25 -6.59 13.22 -12.25
C SER A 25 -5.94 14.49 -11.68
N ALA A 26 -5.09 14.33 -10.67
CA ALA A 26 -4.49 15.42 -9.90
C ALA A 26 -3.12 14.98 -9.33
N PRO A 27 -2.09 14.87 -10.19
CA PRO A 27 -0.78 14.28 -9.84
C PRO A 27 -0.05 15.00 -8.70
N ASP A 28 -0.24 16.32 -8.59
CA ASP A 28 0.39 17.18 -7.58
C ASP A 28 -0.38 17.24 -6.26
N THR A 29 -1.47 16.48 -6.14
CA THR A 29 -2.24 16.39 -4.88
C THR A 29 -1.35 15.81 -3.80
N GLN A 30 -1.17 16.57 -2.72
CA GLN A 30 -0.46 16.07 -1.55
C GLN A 30 -1.38 15.19 -0.73
N LEU A 31 -0.87 14.00 -0.40
CA LEU A 31 -1.54 12.98 0.38
C LEU A 31 -0.69 12.69 1.63
N PRO A 32 -1.31 12.56 2.80
CA PRO A 32 -0.59 12.30 4.04
C PRO A 32 0.03 10.90 4.03
N VAL A 33 1.33 10.83 4.35
CA VAL A 33 2.11 9.58 4.33
C VAL A 33 1.51 8.52 5.24
N THR A 34 1.09 8.88 6.46
CA THR A 34 0.43 7.96 7.40
C THR A 34 -0.81 7.29 6.80
N ALA A 35 -1.67 8.05 6.11
CA ALA A 35 -2.88 7.49 5.52
C ALA A 35 -2.54 6.55 4.35
N LEU A 36 -1.55 6.93 3.54
CA LEU A 36 -1.08 6.11 2.42
C LEU A 36 -0.46 4.80 2.90
N ALA A 37 0.38 4.85 3.92
CA ALA A 37 1.02 3.68 4.49
C ALA A 37 -0.01 2.69 5.04
N GLN A 38 -1.03 3.19 5.75
CA GLN A 38 -2.11 2.37 6.27
C GLN A 38 -2.96 1.73 5.14
N VAL A 39 -3.36 2.53 4.16
CA VAL A 39 -4.30 2.09 3.10
C VAL A 39 -3.61 1.19 2.07
N LEU A 40 -2.32 1.40 1.80
CA LEU A 40 -1.54 0.61 0.85
C LEU A 40 -0.74 -0.52 1.51
N PHE A 41 -0.83 -0.66 2.83
CA PHE A 41 -0.08 -1.64 3.62
C PHE A 41 1.44 -1.52 3.39
N LEU A 42 1.96 -0.28 3.45
CA LEU A 42 3.37 0.06 3.27
C LEU A 42 4.02 0.42 4.62
N ASP A 43 5.36 0.46 4.64
CA ASP A 43 6.10 0.87 5.84
C ASP A 43 6.08 2.40 5.98
N GLU A 44 5.33 2.88 6.97
CA GLU A 44 5.19 4.30 7.29
C GLU A 44 6.53 4.97 7.64
N ALA A 45 7.43 4.29 8.36
CA ALA A 45 8.68 4.87 8.80
C ALA A 45 9.65 5.09 7.63
N ASP A 46 9.70 4.14 6.70
CA ASP A 46 10.48 4.27 5.47
C ASP A 46 9.91 5.37 4.58
N MET A 47 8.58 5.44 4.43
CA MET A 47 7.93 6.50 3.65
C MET A 47 8.19 7.89 4.25
N HIS A 48 8.09 8.05 5.58
CA HIS A 48 8.39 9.32 6.25
C HIS A 48 9.85 9.74 6.07
N THR A 49 10.78 8.78 6.10
CA THR A 49 12.21 9.06 5.91
C THR A 49 12.49 9.59 4.50
N LEU A 50 11.77 9.09 3.49
CA LEU A 50 11.99 9.44 2.09
C LEU A 50 11.21 10.68 1.63
N TYR A 51 10.00 10.88 2.13
CA TYR A 51 9.06 11.89 1.62
C TYR A 51 8.57 12.89 2.69
N GLY A 52 8.86 12.68 3.96
CA GLY A 52 8.35 13.51 5.06
C GLY A 52 6.89 13.20 5.39
N ASP A 53 6.10 14.20 5.78
CA ASP A 53 4.71 13.98 6.22
C ASP A 53 3.70 13.84 5.08
N GLN A 54 4.07 14.32 3.89
CA GLN A 54 3.20 14.35 2.73
C GLN A 54 3.94 13.93 1.47
N MET A 55 3.19 13.36 0.55
CA MET A 55 3.70 12.80 -0.69
C MET A 55 2.71 13.09 -1.80
N THR A 56 3.18 13.48 -2.98
CA THR A 56 2.28 13.70 -4.11
C THR A 56 1.71 12.39 -4.62
N ALA A 57 0.49 12.40 -5.13
CA ALA A 57 -0.14 11.20 -5.68
C ALA A 57 0.72 10.52 -6.76
N SER A 58 1.45 11.30 -7.57
CA SER A 58 2.40 10.77 -8.57
C SER A 58 3.60 10.05 -7.96
N GLU A 59 4.18 10.60 -6.88
CA GLU A 59 5.26 9.97 -6.15
C GLU A 59 4.78 8.65 -5.54
N VAL A 60 3.54 8.58 -5.02
CA VAL A 60 3.03 7.35 -4.39
C VAL A 60 2.97 6.22 -5.39
N VAL A 61 2.48 6.50 -6.60
CA VAL A 61 2.44 5.50 -7.68
C VAL A 61 3.86 5.06 -8.06
N ALA A 62 4.83 5.98 -8.12
CA ALA A 62 6.22 5.64 -8.39
C ALA A 62 6.82 4.78 -7.26
N TYR A 63 6.55 5.12 -6.01
CA TYR A 63 7.00 4.36 -4.84
C TYR A 63 6.41 2.96 -4.84
N VAL A 64 5.09 2.80 -4.99
CA VAL A 64 4.43 1.48 -5.03
C VAL A 64 4.94 0.61 -6.19
N ARG A 65 5.24 1.20 -7.35
CA ARG A 65 5.80 0.47 -8.51
C ARG A 65 7.22 -0.03 -8.28
N ASN A 66 8.03 0.74 -7.55
CA ASN A 66 9.44 0.44 -7.33
C ASN A 66 9.68 -0.30 -6.00
N CYS A 67 8.71 -0.27 -5.09
CA CYS A 67 8.76 -1.01 -3.86
C CYS A 67 8.58 -2.49 -4.17
N PRO A 68 9.51 -3.37 -3.77
CA PRO A 68 9.30 -4.79 -3.93
C PRO A 68 8.02 -5.17 -3.19
N ALA A 69 7.10 -5.87 -3.87
CA ALA A 69 5.90 -6.46 -3.26
C ALA A 69 6.24 -7.54 -2.20
N SER A 70 7.48 -7.59 -1.71
CA SER A 70 7.96 -8.48 -0.66
C SER A 70 7.14 -8.32 0.62
N HIS A 71 6.68 -7.12 0.97
CA HIS A 71 5.82 -6.90 2.15
C HIS A 71 4.50 -7.67 2.06
N LEU A 72 3.94 -7.84 0.85
CA LEU A 72 2.74 -8.66 0.62
C LEU A 72 3.00 -10.14 0.78
N LEU A 73 4.14 -10.62 0.26
CA LEU A 73 4.54 -12.01 0.41
C LEU A 73 4.79 -12.35 1.88
N THR A 74 5.39 -11.46 2.68
CA THR A 74 5.61 -11.71 4.12
C THR A 74 4.30 -11.81 4.90
N PHE A 75 3.28 -11.03 4.55
CA PHE A 75 1.95 -11.11 5.16
C PHE A 75 1.21 -12.39 4.74
N ILE A 76 1.28 -12.76 3.45
CA ILE A 76 0.69 -13.99 2.91
C ILE A 76 1.39 -15.25 3.46
N TYR A 77 2.73 -15.26 3.55
CA TYR A 77 3.50 -16.36 4.14
C TYR A 77 3.27 -16.46 5.65
N GLY A 78 3.29 -15.34 6.37
CA GLY A 78 3.09 -15.31 7.82
C GLY A 78 1.68 -15.73 8.26
N ALA A 79 0.67 -15.39 7.45
CA ALA A 79 -0.70 -15.85 7.66
C ALA A 79 -0.91 -17.31 7.23
N GLY A 80 -0.28 -17.76 6.13
CA GLY A 80 -0.35 -19.14 5.65
C GLY A 80 0.25 -20.16 6.62
N VAL A 81 1.31 -19.78 7.36
CA VAL A 81 1.95 -20.66 8.36
C VAL A 81 1.12 -20.82 9.64
N LYS A 82 0.15 -19.93 9.91
CA LYS A 82 -0.72 -20.03 11.11
C LYS A 82 -2.00 -20.85 10.92
N VAL A 83 -2.27 -21.38 9.73
CA VAL A 83 -3.50 -22.16 9.45
C VAL A 83 -3.30 -23.68 9.56
N ASP A 84 -2.06 -24.16 9.74
CA ASP A 84 -1.77 -25.57 10.03
C ASP A 84 -1.35 -25.73 11.50
N GLY A 85 -2.36 -25.80 12.37
CA GLY A 85 -2.27 -26.26 13.75
C GLY A 85 -3.31 -27.34 14.02
#